data_AF-A0AAP1WH72-F1
#
_entry.id   AF-A0AAP1WH72-F1
#
_cell.length_a   1.000
_cell.length_b   1.000
_cell.length_c   1.000
_cell.angle_alpha   90.00
_cell.angle_beta   90.00
_cell.angle_gamma   90.00
#
_symmetry.space_group_name_H-M   'P 1'
#
loop_
_entity.id
_entity.type
_entity.pdbx_description
1 polymer ?
#
loop_
_entity_poly.entity_id
_entity_poly.type
_entity_poly.pdbx_seq_one_letter_code
_entity_poly.pdbx_strand_id
1 'polypeptide(L)'
;MAKKNFTGGLSSLLGDTEKQKVGRPKTSNKVITKSSQKGTKEKETRATFIVNEDLLEKLKAIAYWDRKLIKEVVDKSLQDTVDKYEKKNGNIEPIPKK
;
A
#
# COMPACT_ATOMS: atom_id res chain seq x y z
N MET A 1 -8.79 -10.28 63.60
CA MET A 1 -7.51 -9.65 63.22
C MET A 1 -7.59 -9.23 61.76
N ALA A 2 -7.53 -7.93 61.48
CA ALA A 2 -7.64 -7.40 60.13
C ALA A 2 -6.35 -7.68 59.33
N LYS A 3 -6.44 -8.41 58.22
CA LYS A 3 -5.34 -8.56 57.27
C LYS A 3 -5.17 -7.22 56.55
N LYS A 4 -4.15 -6.44 56.94
CA LYS A 4 -3.71 -5.27 56.19
C LYS A 4 -2.96 -5.75 54.95
N ASN A 5 -3.56 -5.54 53.78
CA ASN A 5 -2.91 -5.77 52.50
C ASN A 5 -2.03 -4.56 52.19
N PHE A 6 -0.72 -4.73 52.22
CA PHE A 6 0.25 -3.71 51.81
C PHE A 6 0.30 -3.66 50.29
N THR A 7 -0.53 -2.82 49.68
CA THR A 7 -0.57 -2.56 48.22
C THR A 7 0.53 -1.61 47.74
N GLY A 8 1.59 -1.37 48.53
CA GLY A 8 2.61 -0.34 48.29
C GLY A 8 4.05 -0.84 48.23
N GLY A 9 4.30 -2.12 47.96
CA GLY A 9 5.66 -2.66 47.77
C GLY A 9 6.15 -2.47 46.33
N LEU A 10 7.42 -2.07 46.15
CA LEU A 10 8.26 -1.91 44.94
C LEU A 10 7.61 -1.56 43.58
N SER A 11 6.53 -2.22 43.17
CA SER A 11 5.74 -2.02 41.94
C SER A 11 5.24 -0.57 41.76
N SER A 12 4.84 0.11 42.84
CA SER A 12 4.45 1.53 42.78
C SER A 12 5.63 2.50 42.65
N LEU A 13 6.83 2.09 43.08
CA LEU A 13 8.09 2.87 42.97
C LEU A 13 8.81 2.61 41.64
N LEU A 14 8.67 1.39 41.10
CA LEU A 14 9.18 1.00 39.78
C LEU A 14 8.28 1.43 38.62
N GLY A 15 7.10 2.00 38.91
CA GLY A 15 6.21 2.50 37.88
C GLY A 15 5.77 1.41 36.91
N ASP A 16 5.33 0.26 37.43
CA ASP A 16 4.61 -0.76 36.62
C ASP A 16 3.22 -0.24 36.24
N THR A 17 3.17 0.92 35.58
CA THR A 17 2.13 1.19 34.62
C THR A 17 2.36 0.21 33.48
N GLU A 18 1.42 -0.70 33.25
CA GLU A 18 1.39 -1.58 32.08
C GLU A 18 1.88 -0.79 30.87
N LYS A 19 3.09 -1.08 30.39
CA LYS A 19 3.69 -0.36 29.27
C LYS A 19 2.72 -0.52 28.10
N GLN A 20 1.98 0.55 27.79
CA GLN A 20 1.17 0.59 26.57
C GLN A 20 2.09 0.15 25.44
N LYS A 21 1.68 -0.86 24.67
CA LYS A 21 2.45 -1.34 23.53
C LYS A 21 2.53 -0.19 22.53
N VAL A 22 3.57 0.64 22.65
CA VAL A 22 3.90 1.73 21.74
C VAL A 22 4.44 1.09 20.46
N GLY A 23 3.53 0.44 19.72
CA GLY A 23 3.83 -0.06 18.39
C GLY A 23 4.17 1.10 17.47
N ARG A 24 4.84 0.79 16.36
CA ARG A 24 5.12 1.79 15.31
C ARG A 24 3.82 2.50 14.93
N PRO A 25 3.77 3.85 14.93
CA PRO A 25 2.57 4.58 14.55
C PRO A 25 2.10 4.12 13.16
N LYS A 26 0.79 3.85 13.03
CA LYS A 26 0.20 3.42 11.76
C LYS A 26 0.40 4.51 10.72
N THR A 27 1.09 4.16 9.63
CA THR A 27 1.49 5.11 8.58
C THR A 27 0.34 5.46 7.63
N SER A 28 -0.80 4.75 7.65
CA SER A 28 -1.96 5.11 6.82
C SER A 28 -3.32 4.80 7.49
N ASN A 29 -4.27 5.72 7.32
CA ASN A 29 -5.67 5.60 7.76
C ASN A 29 -6.63 5.26 6.58
N LYS A 30 -6.09 4.75 5.47
CA LYS A 30 -6.87 4.42 4.27
C LYS A 30 -7.89 3.32 4.59
N VAL A 31 -9.15 3.52 4.21
CA VAL A 31 -10.19 2.48 4.27
C VAL A 31 -9.87 1.43 3.21
N ILE A 32 -9.38 0.27 3.64
CA ILE A 32 -9.04 -0.85 2.76
C ILE A 32 -10.33 -1.64 2.52
N THR A 33 -10.86 -1.58 1.29
CA THR A 33 -12.04 -2.38 0.91
C THR A 33 -11.66 -3.73 0.31
N LYS A 34 -10.46 -3.84 -0.27
CA LYS A 34 -9.94 -5.06 -0.92
C LYS A 34 -8.51 -5.36 -0.47
N SER A 35 -8.16 -6.64 -0.42
CA SER A 35 -6.82 -7.10 -0.05
C SER A 35 -5.71 -6.52 -0.95
N SER A 36 -5.99 -6.30 -2.23
CA SER A 36 -5.07 -5.70 -3.22
C SER A 36 -4.68 -4.24 -2.91
N GLN A 37 -5.42 -3.55 -2.04
CA GLN A 37 -5.15 -2.17 -1.63
C GLN A 37 -4.37 -2.08 -0.31
N LYS A 38 -4.14 -3.20 0.36
CA LYS A 38 -3.44 -3.22 1.65
C LYS A 38 -1.98 -2.80 1.44
N GLY A 39 -1.60 -1.70 2.10
CA GLY A 39 -0.24 -1.15 2.02
C GLY A 39 0.09 -0.44 0.70
N THR A 40 -0.90 -0.08 -0.12
CA THR A 40 -0.71 0.82 -1.28
C THR A 40 -1.01 2.28 -0.91
N LYS A 41 -0.52 3.24 -1.71
CA LYS A 41 -0.90 4.65 -1.54
C LYS A 41 -2.38 4.86 -1.89
N GLU A 42 -2.88 6.07 -1.67
CA GLU A 42 -4.21 6.44 -2.14
C GLU A 42 -4.32 6.28 -3.67
N LYS A 43 -5.50 5.85 -4.12
CA LYS A 43 -5.82 5.58 -5.55
C LYS A 43 -4.95 4.50 -6.24
N GLU A 44 -4.00 3.89 -5.55
CA GLU A 44 -3.26 2.73 -6.05
C GLU A 44 -3.93 1.41 -5.66
N THR A 45 -3.92 0.45 -6.59
CA THR A 45 -4.27 -0.96 -6.36
C THR A 45 -3.20 -1.86 -6.99
N ARG A 46 -2.98 -3.04 -6.41
CA ARG A 46 -2.16 -4.07 -7.06
C ARG A 46 -3.00 -4.81 -8.10
N ALA A 47 -2.40 -5.06 -9.25
CA ALA A 47 -2.95 -5.90 -10.32
C ALA A 47 -1.84 -6.83 -10.83
N THR A 48 -2.20 -8.07 -11.15
CA THR A 48 -1.27 -9.07 -11.69
C THR A 48 -1.59 -9.25 -13.17
N PHE A 49 -0.58 -9.12 -14.02
CA PHE A 49 -0.68 -9.31 -15.46
C PHE A 49 0.28 -10.40 -15.90
N ILE A 50 -0.12 -11.14 -16.93
CA ILE A 50 0.77 -12.06 -17.65
C ILE A 50 1.34 -11.28 -18.83
N VAL A 51 2.67 -11.22 -18.95
CA VAL A 51 3.37 -10.46 -19.99
C VAL A 51 4.47 -11.31 -20.62
N ASN A 52 4.91 -10.93 -21.82
CA ASN A 52 6.04 -11.55 -22.49
C ASN A 52 7.36 -11.28 -21.72
N GLU A 53 8.23 -12.30 -21.64
CA GLU A 53 9.47 -12.25 -20.84
C GLU A 53 10.47 -11.23 -21.36
N ASP A 54 10.74 -11.20 -22.67
CA ASP A 54 11.68 -10.24 -23.28
C ASP A 54 11.22 -8.79 -23.07
N LEU A 55 9.91 -8.57 -23.12
CA LEU A 55 9.32 -7.26 -22.84
C LEU A 55 9.55 -6.84 -21.39
N LEU A 56 9.36 -7.76 -20.43
CA LEU A 56 9.60 -7.49 -19.02
C LEU A 56 11.08 -7.13 -18.77
N GLU A 57 12.01 -7.82 -19.43
CA GLU A 57 13.44 -7.54 -19.27
C GLU A 57 13.81 -6.16 -19.81
N LYS A 58 13.25 -5.77 -20.95
CA LYS A 58 13.41 -4.41 -21.48
C LYS A 58 12.81 -3.35 -20.56
N LEU A 59 11.64 -3.61 -19.96
CA LEU A 59 11.01 -2.70 -19.00
C LEU A 59 11.88 -2.51 -17.74
N LYS A 60 12.48 -3.58 -17.23
CA LYS A 60 13.44 -3.49 -16.12
C LYS A 60 14.67 -2.66 -16.51
N ALA A 61 15.21 -2.88 -17.71
CA ALA A 61 16.36 -2.12 -18.20
C ALA A 61 16.04 -0.62 -18.29
N ILE A 62 14.89 -0.25 -18.87
CA ILE A 62 14.42 1.14 -18.92
C ILE A 62 14.33 1.73 -17.51
N ALA A 63 13.66 1.03 -16.59
CA ALA A 63 13.50 1.51 -15.21
C ALA A 63 14.85 1.72 -14.52
N TYR A 64 15.81 0.82 -14.75
CA TYR A 64 17.15 0.91 -14.20
C TYR A 64 17.91 2.14 -14.73
N TRP A 65 17.99 2.31 -16.06
CA TRP A 65 18.74 3.41 -16.68
C TRP A 65 18.11 4.78 -16.38
N ASP A 66 16.78 4.86 -16.36
CA ASP A 66 16.05 6.10 -16.05
C ASP A 66 15.97 6.40 -14.54
N ARG A 67 16.50 5.53 -13.68
CA ARG A 67 16.43 5.64 -12.22
C ARG A 67 15.00 5.78 -11.69
N LYS A 68 14.07 5.03 -12.28
CA LYS A 68 12.64 5.01 -11.94
C LYS A 68 12.21 3.67 -11.38
N LEU A 69 11.06 3.65 -10.72
CA LEU A 69 10.45 2.39 -10.32
C LEU A 69 9.79 1.75 -11.54
N ILE A 70 9.90 0.42 -11.67
CA ILE A 70 9.23 -0.31 -12.77
C ILE A 70 7.72 -0.04 -12.81
N LYS A 71 7.08 0.14 -11.64
CA LYS A 71 5.66 0.47 -11.55
C LYS A 71 5.32 1.81 -12.22
N GLU A 72 6.22 2.79 -12.20
CA GLU A 72 6.02 4.11 -12.81
C GLU A 72 6.16 4.04 -14.34
N VAL A 73 7.10 3.21 -14.82
CA VAL A 73 7.25 2.94 -16.26
C VAL A 73 6.00 2.24 -16.80
N VAL A 74 5.48 1.26 -16.06
CA VAL A 74 4.26 0.54 -16.43
C VAL A 74 3.04 1.47 -16.38
N ASP A 75 2.86 2.23 -15.29
CA ASP A 75 1.74 3.16 -15.11
C ASP A 75 1.68 4.20 -16.24
N LYS A 76 2.82 4.81 -16.57
CA LYS A 76 2.93 5.71 -17.73
C LYS A 76 2.57 5.02 -19.04
N SER A 77 3.07 3.80 -19.27
CA SER A 77 2.78 3.07 -20.52
C SER A 77 1.30 2.73 -20.67
N LEU A 78 0.63 2.41 -19.55
CA LEU A 78 -0.81 2.16 -19.51
C LEU A 78 -1.60 3.46 -19.75
N GLN A 79 -1.22 4.56 -19.11
CA GLN A 79 -1.83 5.87 -19.33
C GLN A 79 -1.69 6.32 -20.79
N ASP A 80 -0.49 6.21 -21.36
CA ASP A 80 -0.24 6.53 -22.78
C ASP A 80 -1.13 5.69 -23.71
N THR A 81 -1.46 4.46 -23.33
CA THR A 81 -2.36 3.59 -24.10
C THR A 81 -3.81 4.07 -24.02
N VAL A 82 -4.28 4.46 -22.83
CA VAL A 82 -5.61 5.05 -22.61
C VAL A 82 -5.74 6.36 -23.39
N ASP A 83 -4.78 7.26 -23.25
CA ASP A 83 -4.78 8.57 -23.91
C ASP A 83 -4.83 8.43 -25.45
N LYS A 84 -4.07 7.48 -26.01
CA LYS A 84 -4.09 7.18 -27.45
C LYS A 84 -5.45 6.67 -27.90
N TYR A 85 -6.09 5.83 -27.10
CA TYR A 85 -7.41 5.32 -27.41
C TYR A 85 -8.46 6.43 -27.36
N GLU A 86 -8.44 7.26 -26.30
CA GLU A 86 -9.39 8.36 -26.13
C GLU A 86 -9.27 9.41 -27.24
N LYS A 87 -8.04 9.74 -27.65
CA LYS A 87 -7.80 10.64 -28.79
C LYS A 87 -8.40 10.13 -30.10
N LYS A 88 -8.46 8.81 -30.29
CA LYS A 88 -8.94 8.20 -31.53
C LYS A 88 -10.46 7.96 -31.52
N ASN A 89 -11.01 7.55 -30.39
CA ASN A 89 -12.39 7.02 -30.30
C ASN A 89 -13.32 7.87 -29.43
N GLY A 90 -12.81 8.92 -28.78
CA GLY A 90 -13.55 9.67 -27.77
C GLY A 90 -13.50 9.00 -26.39
N ASN A 91 -14.35 9.47 -25.47
CA ASN A 91 -14.35 8.99 -24.09
C ASN A 91 -14.63 7.49 -23.99
N ILE A 92 -13.91 6.80 -23.10
CA ILE A 92 -14.12 5.36 -22.86
C ILE A 92 -15.41 5.14 -22.08
N GLU A 93 -16.34 4.39 -22.67
CA GLU A 93 -17.57 4.00 -21.98
C GLU A 93 -17.29 2.92 -20.93
N PRO A 94 -17.93 2.98 -19.75
CA PRO A 94 -17.74 2.01 -18.69
C PRO A 94 -18.27 0.63 -19.11
N ILE A 95 -17.59 -0.42 -18.67
CA ILE A 95 -18.05 -1.81 -18.88
C ILE A 95 -19.46 -1.96 -18.28
N PRO A 96 -20.46 -2.43 -19.06
CA PRO A 96 -21.81 -2.66 -18.55
C PRO A 96 -21.80 -3.58 -17.33
N LYS A 97 -22.50 -3.18 -16.27
CA LYS A 97 -22.69 -4.03 -15.09
C LYS A 97 -23.74 -5.08 -15.43
N LYS A 98 -23.38 -6.35 -15.19
CA LYS A 98 -24.30 -7.47 -15.29
C LYS A 98 -25.18 -7.56 -14.04
#